data_AF-A0A960CBM1-F1
#
_entry.id   AF-A0A960CBM1-F1
#
_cell.length_a   1.000
_cell.length_b   1.000
_cell.length_c   1.000
_cell.angle_alpha   90.00
_cell.angle_beta   90.00
_cell.angle_gamma   90.00
#
_symmetry.space_group_name_H-M   'P 1'
#
loop_
_entity.id
_entity.type
_entity.pdbx_description
1 polymer ?
#
loop_
_entity_poly.entity_id
_entity_poly.type
_entity_poly.pdbx_seq_one_letter_code
_entity_poly.pdbx_strand_id
1 'polypeptide(L)'
;MTQATAPTTGRQSNWPAMTAVLLLVIGFTYSDDIVEFALDLSGRTFADAGPWLVFALDSLLVVGTLALKWRITGQDSPPGTFLRRQLTGLWGLGAALVLVSHLVLIATAAPRARLGVSTSVWVSLLSTLVFVTAMALMLISALSEGSTTASRGWVVPLVLGTLAAQFASALWYPAIDVEEGCSDVASWYFSDMAHITPVILLTLGLELNYLRRNTAAQDAGMRVAPVLTVMMLGVSEVFALSMMVKADMPKCGMAAVWHEYIAFVFTAQSMTTGLATLMWLLVKDSVQE
;
A
#
# COMPACT_ATOMS: atom_id res chain seq x y z
N MET A 1 41.04 -15.08 34.64
CA MET A 1 40.07 -14.03 34.25
C MET A 1 39.78 -14.19 32.76
N THR A 2 38.73 -14.92 32.43
CA THR A 2 38.26 -15.10 31.05
C THR A 2 37.30 -13.96 30.73
N GLN A 3 37.77 -13.01 29.92
CA GLN A 3 36.99 -11.87 29.46
C GLN A 3 35.91 -12.38 28.50
N ALA A 4 34.66 -12.31 28.93
CA ALA A 4 33.51 -12.60 28.07
C ALA A 4 33.47 -11.52 26.97
N THR A 5 33.71 -11.92 25.73
CA THR A 5 33.43 -11.11 24.55
C THR A 5 31.92 -10.89 24.48
N ALA A 6 31.49 -9.66 24.73
CA ALA A 6 30.12 -9.24 24.48
C ALA A 6 29.78 -9.50 23.00
N PRO A 7 28.64 -10.12 22.67
CA PRO A 7 28.20 -10.22 21.29
C PRO A 7 27.96 -8.80 20.79
N THR A 8 28.69 -8.39 19.75
CA THR A 8 28.39 -7.19 19.00
C THR A 8 27.01 -7.39 18.38
N THR A 9 26.00 -6.77 18.98
CA THR A 9 24.66 -6.67 18.41
C THR A 9 24.75 -5.80 17.16
N GLY A 10 25.10 -6.44 16.04
CA GLY A 10 25.00 -5.83 14.72
C GLY A 10 23.58 -5.29 14.58
N ARG A 11 23.47 -3.97 14.42
CA ARG A 11 22.20 -3.29 14.20
C ARG A 11 21.57 -3.87 12.93
N GLN A 12 20.68 -4.85 13.07
CA GLN A 12 19.97 -5.42 11.94
C GLN A 12 19.25 -4.28 11.21
N SER A 13 19.53 -4.19 9.91
CA SER A 13 19.02 -3.12 9.05
C SER A 13 17.54 -3.38 8.76
N ASN A 14 16.65 -2.46 9.16
CA ASN A 14 15.21 -2.58 8.88
C ASN A 14 14.87 -2.27 7.40
N TRP A 15 15.84 -1.87 6.57
CA TRP A 15 15.64 -1.47 5.19
C TRP A 15 14.95 -2.54 4.31
N PRO A 16 15.32 -3.83 4.36
CA PRO A 16 14.63 -4.85 3.56
C PRO A 16 13.17 -5.02 3.94
N ALA A 17 12.85 -4.97 5.24
CA ALA A 17 11.48 -5.04 5.74
C ALA A 17 10.67 -3.82 5.30
N MET A 18 11.23 -2.61 5.45
CA MET A 18 10.59 -1.37 5.01
C MET A 18 10.35 -1.35 3.49
N THR A 19 11.32 -1.83 2.71
CA THR A 19 11.19 -1.95 1.25
C THR A 19 10.10 -2.96 0.90
N ALA A 20 9.99 -4.08 1.61
CA ALA A 20 8.95 -5.07 1.37
C ALA A 20 7.56 -4.49 1.63
N VAL A 21 7.38 -3.71 2.72
CA VAL A 21 6.11 -3.05 2.99
C VAL A 21 5.79 -1.99 1.93
N LEU A 22 6.77 -1.20 1.52
CA LEU A 22 6.60 -0.19 0.48
C LEU A 22 6.17 -0.84 -0.85
N LEU A 23 6.86 -1.89 -1.29
CA LEU A 23 6.48 -2.61 -2.51
C LEU A 23 5.09 -3.25 -2.39
N LEU A 24 4.75 -3.75 -1.20
CA LEU A 24 3.45 -4.38 -0.97
C LEU A 24 2.29 -3.37 -0.90
N VAL A 25 2.47 -2.26 -0.18
CA VAL A 25 1.40 -1.29 0.11
C VAL A 25 1.31 -0.19 -0.95
N ILE A 26 2.41 0.23 -1.54
CA ILE A 26 2.41 1.25 -2.60
C ILE A 26 2.51 0.58 -3.96
N GLY A 27 3.47 -0.33 -4.14
CA GLY A 27 3.68 -1.00 -5.43
C GLY A 27 2.44 -1.70 -5.96
N PHE A 28 1.80 -2.57 -5.16
CA PHE A 28 0.55 -3.24 -5.60
C PHE A 28 -0.66 -2.32 -5.65
N THR A 29 -0.71 -1.26 -4.85
CA THR A 29 -1.89 -0.38 -4.83
C THR A 29 -1.97 0.46 -6.10
N TYR A 30 -0.83 0.93 -6.60
CA TYR A 30 -0.73 1.83 -7.74
C TYR A 30 -0.18 1.14 -9.00
N SER A 31 -0.13 -0.19 -9.08
CA SER A 31 0.47 -0.86 -10.23
C SER A 31 -0.32 -0.62 -11.52
N ASP A 32 -1.66 -0.64 -11.45
CA ASP A 32 -2.55 -0.24 -12.54
C ASP A 32 -2.27 1.20 -12.97
N ASP A 33 -2.28 2.14 -12.01
CA ASP A 33 -2.07 3.57 -12.25
C ASP A 33 -0.71 3.87 -12.89
N ILE A 34 0.36 3.20 -12.43
CA ILE A 34 1.72 3.37 -12.97
C ILE A 34 1.77 2.92 -14.44
N VAL A 35 1.12 1.80 -14.77
CA VAL A 35 1.08 1.28 -16.14
C VAL A 35 0.21 2.17 -17.02
N GLU A 36 -0.95 2.60 -16.54
CA GLU A 36 -1.85 3.50 -17.26
C GLU A 36 -1.17 4.84 -17.56
N PHE A 37 -0.56 5.47 -16.55
CA PHE A 37 0.22 6.70 -16.73
C PHE A 37 1.37 6.53 -17.73
N ALA A 38 2.10 5.41 -17.67
CA ALA A 38 3.20 5.15 -18.60
C ALA A 38 2.70 4.95 -20.05
N LEU A 39 1.54 4.32 -20.23
CA LEU A 39 0.94 4.12 -21.54
C LEU A 39 0.41 5.43 -22.12
N ASP A 40 -0.28 6.24 -21.30
CA ASP A 40 -0.74 7.59 -21.64
C ASP A 40 0.41 8.47 -22.11
N LEU A 41 1.52 8.48 -21.37
CA LEU A 41 2.72 9.25 -21.74
C LEU A 41 3.34 8.78 -23.08
N SER A 42 3.16 7.50 -23.41
CA SER A 42 3.64 6.91 -24.67
C SER A 42 2.63 7.01 -25.82
N GLY A 43 1.44 7.58 -25.59
CA GLY A 43 0.35 7.67 -26.56
C GLY A 43 -0.28 6.32 -26.92
N ARG A 44 -0.15 5.30 -26.06
CA ARG A 44 -0.73 3.97 -26.24
C ARG A 44 -1.96 3.80 -25.36
N THR A 45 -2.93 3.03 -25.83
CA THR A 45 -4.15 2.76 -25.07
C THR A 45 -3.91 1.66 -24.03
N PHE A 46 -4.51 1.82 -22.85
CA PHE A 46 -4.46 0.81 -21.80
C PHE A 46 -5.11 -0.52 -22.24
N ALA A 47 -6.17 -0.46 -23.05
CA ALA A 47 -6.95 -1.63 -23.46
C ALA A 47 -6.16 -2.73 -24.19
N ASP A 48 -5.06 -2.38 -24.87
CA ASP A 48 -4.30 -3.31 -25.69
C ASP A 48 -3.27 -4.11 -24.85
N ALA A 49 -2.26 -3.42 -24.32
CA ALA A 49 -1.14 -4.04 -23.61
C ALA A 49 -1.18 -3.83 -22.09
N GLY A 50 -2.02 -2.91 -21.59
CA GLY A 50 -2.07 -2.52 -20.18
C GLY A 50 -2.26 -3.69 -19.22
N PRO A 51 -3.32 -4.52 -19.36
CA PRO A 51 -3.56 -5.63 -18.45
C PRO A 51 -2.40 -6.63 -18.33
N TRP A 52 -1.68 -6.87 -19.43
CA TRP A 52 -0.51 -7.75 -19.43
C TRP A 52 0.72 -7.09 -18.80
N LEU A 53 0.89 -5.78 -18.98
CA LEU A 53 1.95 -5.01 -18.34
C LEU A 53 1.75 -4.92 -16.82
N VAL A 54 0.51 -4.71 -16.37
CA VAL A 54 0.17 -4.75 -14.93
C VAL A 54 0.48 -6.13 -14.37
N PHE A 55 0.01 -7.20 -15.03
CA PHE A 55 0.31 -8.56 -14.60
C PHE A 55 1.82 -8.83 -14.49
N ALA A 56 2.61 -8.32 -15.45
CA ALA A 56 4.06 -8.44 -15.40
C ALA A 56 4.66 -7.65 -14.23
N LEU A 57 4.22 -6.41 -14.00
CA LEU A 57 4.66 -5.58 -12.88
C LEU A 57 4.32 -6.22 -11.53
N ASP A 58 3.10 -6.69 -11.35
CA ASP A 58 2.65 -7.39 -10.15
C ASP A 58 3.42 -8.69 -9.91
N SER A 59 3.70 -9.45 -10.97
CA SER A 59 4.57 -10.63 -10.89
C SER A 59 5.98 -10.27 -10.41
N LEU A 60 6.54 -9.15 -10.89
CA LEU A 60 7.82 -8.62 -10.42
C LEU A 60 7.76 -8.19 -8.96
N LEU A 61 6.67 -7.56 -8.51
CA LEU A 61 6.46 -7.20 -7.10
C LEU A 61 6.36 -8.44 -6.20
N VAL A 62 5.62 -9.48 -6.62
CA VAL A 62 5.58 -10.78 -5.92
C VAL A 62 7.00 -11.35 -5.78
N VAL A 63 7.74 -11.46 -6.88
CA VAL A 63 9.10 -12.03 -6.85
C VAL A 63 10.06 -11.15 -6.03
N GLY A 64 9.97 -9.83 -6.17
CA GLY A 64 10.79 -8.88 -5.42
C GLY A 64 10.56 -8.98 -3.90
N THR A 65 9.32 -9.10 -3.46
CA THR A 65 8.98 -9.26 -2.05
C THR A 65 9.43 -10.62 -1.49
N LEU A 66 9.38 -11.68 -2.31
CA LEU A 66 9.97 -12.98 -1.95
C LEU A 66 11.48 -12.90 -1.76
N ALA A 67 12.17 -12.21 -2.68
CA ALA A 67 13.62 -12.00 -2.61
C ALA A 67 14.01 -11.19 -1.37
N LEU A 68 13.23 -10.15 -1.03
CA LEU A 68 13.41 -9.40 0.22
C LEU A 68 13.19 -10.28 1.45
N LYS A 69 12.14 -11.11 1.45
CA LYS A 69 11.87 -12.05 2.55
C LYS A 69 13.01 -13.05 2.75
N TRP A 70 13.57 -13.56 1.66
CA TRP A 70 14.76 -14.41 1.68
C TRP A 70 15.95 -13.70 2.34
N ARG A 71 16.16 -12.41 2.06
CA ARG A 71 17.21 -11.62 2.72
C ARG A 71 16.97 -11.38 4.21
N ILE A 72 15.70 -11.33 4.65
CA ILE A 72 15.36 -11.11 6.07
C ILE A 72 15.50 -12.41 6.88
N THR A 73 15.00 -13.55 6.35
CA THR A 73 14.82 -14.79 7.14
C THR A 73 15.38 -16.06 6.51
N GLY A 74 15.77 -16.01 5.24
CA GLY A 74 16.07 -17.20 4.44
C GLY A 74 17.55 -17.57 4.34
N GLN A 75 18.48 -16.69 4.77
CA GLN A 75 19.91 -16.87 4.54
C GLN A 75 20.49 -18.14 5.18
N ASP A 76 19.89 -18.62 6.27
CA ASP A 76 20.36 -19.80 7.01
C ASP A 76 19.75 -21.13 6.49
N SER A 77 18.85 -21.06 5.50
CA SER A 77 18.16 -22.24 4.96
C SER A 77 18.55 -22.50 3.50
N PRO A 78 18.56 -23.76 3.02
CA PRO A 78 18.72 -24.02 1.59
C PRO A 78 17.53 -23.47 0.78
N PRO A 79 17.77 -22.93 -0.43
CA PRO A 79 16.78 -22.16 -1.19
C PRO A 79 15.53 -22.96 -1.57
N GLY A 80 15.69 -24.24 -1.91
CA GLY A 80 14.55 -25.12 -2.23
C GLY A 80 13.59 -25.31 -1.06
N THR A 81 14.12 -25.47 0.16
CA THR A 81 13.31 -25.68 1.36
C THR A 81 12.56 -24.41 1.76
N PHE A 82 13.21 -23.25 1.65
CA PHE A 82 12.55 -21.97 1.86
C PHE A 82 11.44 -21.74 0.85
N LEU A 83 11.73 -21.93 -0.45
CA LEU A 83 10.75 -21.71 -1.50
C LEU A 83 9.53 -22.60 -1.31
N ARG A 84 9.74 -23.90 -1.04
CA ARG A 84 8.64 -24.84 -0.74
C ARG A 84 7.80 -24.34 0.43
N ARG A 85 8.43 -23.92 1.54
CA ARG A 85 7.73 -23.37 2.70
C ARG A 85 6.92 -22.12 2.38
N GLN A 86 7.44 -21.24 1.52
CA GLN A 86 6.70 -20.04 1.10
C GLN A 86 5.51 -20.40 0.21
N LEU A 87 5.71 -21.28 -0.77
CA LEU A 87 4.67 -21.71 -1.69
C LEU A 87 3.51 -22.46 -1.00
N THR A 88 3.79 -23.23 0.06
CA THR A 88 2.74 -23.91 0.84
C THR A 88 2.17 -23.06 1.98
N GLY A 89 2.68 -21.85 2.19
CA GLY A 89 2.27 -20.96 3.28
C GLY A 89 1.37 -19.82 2.82
N LEU A 90 1.10 -18.88 3.75
CA LEU A 90 0.30 -17.68 3.47
C LEU A 90 0.88 -16.82 2.34
N TRP A 91 2.21 -16.84 2.16
CA TRP A 91 2.84 -16.11 1.06
C TRP A 91 2.41 -16.69 -0.30
N GLY A 92 2.51 -18.00 -0.47
CA GLY A 92 2.11 -18.68 -1.70
C GLY A 92 0.62 -18.54 -1.98
N LEU A 93 -0.22 -18.56 -0.94
CA LEU A 93 -1.65 -18.27 -1.07
C LEU A 93 -1.90 -16.83 -1.58
N GLY A 94 -1.25 -15.83 -0.98
CA GLY A 94 -1.34 -14.44 -1.43
C GLY A 94 -0.84 -14.26 -2.87
N ALA A 95 0.33 -14.82 -3.21
CA ALA A 95 0.88 -14.79 -4.56
C ALA A 95 -0.06 -15.46 -5.58
N ALA A 96 -0.63 -16.62 -5.24
CA ALA A 96 -1.60 -17.31 -6.10
C ALA A 96 -2.87 -16.46 -6.31
N LEU A 97 -3.38 -15.83 -5.25
CA LEU A 97 -4.53 -14.93 -5.36
C LEU A 97 -4.24 -13.75 -6.30
N VAL A 98 -3.09 -13.08 -6.19
CA VAL A 98 -2.70 -11.99 -7.11
C VAL A 98 -2.67 -12.48 -8.56
N LEU A 99 -1.94 -13.57 -8.82
CA LEU A 99 -1.69 -14.05 -10.18
C LEU A 99 -2.96 -14.58 -10.84
N VAL A 100 -3.73 -15.41 -10.11
CA VAL A 100 -4.98 -15.97 -10.62
C VAL A 100 -6.02 -14.87 -10.85
N SER A 101 -6.13 -13.90 -9.93
CA SER A 101 -7.08 -12.79 -10.08
C SER A 101 -6.77 -11.96 -11.32
N HIS A 102 -5.50 -11.64 -11.58
CA HIS A 102 -5.08 -10.98 -12.82
C HIS A 102 -5.47 -11.78 -14.06
N LEU A 103 -5.13 -13.07 -14.10
CA LEU A 103 -5.45 -13.92 -15.24
C LEU A 103 -6.96 -14.00 -15.48
N VAL A 104 -7.77 -14.04 -14.42
CA VAL A 104 -9.23 -13.99 -14.50
C VAL A 104 -9.69 -12.64 -15.05
N LEU A 105 -9.15 -11.52 -14.57
CA LEU A 105 -9.49 -10.19 -15.07
C LEU A 105 -9.15 -10.03 -16.56
N ILE A 106 -7.98 -10.51 -16.98
CA ILE A 106 -7.55 -10.49 -18.38
C ILE A 106 -8.47 -11.37 -19.23
N ALA A 107 -8.72 -12.62 -18.82
CA ALA A 107 -9.55 -13.56 -19.55
C ALA A 107 -11.01 -13.09 -19.66
N THR A 108 -11.50 -12.35 -18.66
CA THR A 108 -12.86 -11.81 -18.61
C THR A 108 -12.98 -10.38 -19.13
N ALA A 109 -11.92 -9.78 -19.70
CA ALA A 109 -11.95 -8.38 -20.14
C ALA A 109 -13.04 -8.11 -21.19
N ALA A 110 -13.12 -8.94 -22.24
CA ALA A 110 -14.11 -8.79 -23.31
C ALA A 110 -15.58 -8.90 -22.84
N PRO A 111 -15.98 -9.88 -22.01
CA PRO A 111 -17.34 -9.90 -21.47
C PRO A 111 -17.59 -8.78 -20.44
N ARG A 112 -16.58 -8.40 -19.63
CA ARG A 112 -16.73 -7.29 -18.65
C ARG A 112 -16.95 -5.94 -19.33
N ALA A 113 -16.34 -5.71 -20.48
CA ALA A 113 -16.55 -4.48 -21.26
C ALA A 113 -18.02 -4.28 -21.73
N ARG A 114 -18.84 -5.33 -21.70
CA ARG A 114 -20.26 -5.28 -22.06
C ARG A 114 -21.19 -5.07 -20.86
N LEU A 115 -20.65 -5.04 -19.65
CA LEU A 115 -21.42 -4.81 -18.43
C LEU A 115 -21.81 -3.34 -18.35
N GLY A 116 -22.97 -3.06 -17.76
CA GLY A 116 -23.36 -1.69 -17.43
C GLY A 116 -22.47 -1.10 -16.32
N VAL A 117 -22.40 0.23 -16.25
CA VAL A 117 -21.55 0.99 -15.31
C VAL A 117 -21.71 0.52 -13.85
N SER A 118 -22.95 0.28 -13.39
CA SER A 118 -23.17 -0.19 -12.02
C SER A 118 -22.53 -1.55 -11.76
N THR A 119 -22.62 -2.49 -12.71
CA THR A 119 -22.05 -3.83 -12.55
C THR A 119 -20.54 -3.82 -12.66
N SER A 120 -19.96 -2.98 -13.53
CA SER A 120 -18.50 -2.85 -13.63
C SER A 120 -17.89 -2.34 -12.32
N VAL A 121 -18.52 -1.34 -11.67
CA VAL A 121 -18.09 -0.84 -10.34
C VAL A 121 -18.07 -1.96 -9.30
N TRP A 122 -19.13 -2.75 -9.19
CA TRP A 122 -19.17 -3.85 -8.21
C TRP A 122 -18.12 -4.93 -8.48
N VAL A 123 -17.85 -5.24 -9.74
CA VAL A 123 -16.79 -6.20 -10.12
C VAL A 123 -15.41 -5.65 -9.76
N SER A 124 -15.16 -4.36 -9.99
CA SER A 124 -13.91 -3.69 -9.58
C SER A 124 -13.75 -3.72 -8.06
N LEU A 125 -14.78 -3.36 -7.30
CA LEU A 125 -14.74 -3.39 -5.82
C LEU A 125 -14.53 -4.81 -5.27
N LEU A 126 -15.13 -5.83 -5.88
CA LEU A 126 -14.88 -7.22 -5.48
C LEU A 126 -13.44 -7.64 -5.78
N SER A 127 -12.92 -7.25 -6.94
CA SER A 127 -11.52 -7.49 -7.32
C SER A 127 -10.55 -6.84 -6.32
N THR A 128 -10.81 -5.58 -5.96
CA THR A 128 -10.07 -4.85 -4.92
C THR A 128 -10.00 -5.65 -3.62
N LEU A 129 -11.11 -6.22 -3.14
CA LEU A 129 -11.12 -7.00 -1.90
C LEU A 129 -10.19 -8.22 -1.99
N VAL A 130 -10.15 -8.89 -3.15
CA VAL A 130 -9.26 -10.03 -3.36
C VAL A 130 -7.80 -9.59 -3.35
N PHE A 131 -7.45 -8.50 -4.04
CA PHE A 131 -6.09 -7.95 -4.06
C PHE A 131 -5.60 -7.48 -2.70
N VAL A 132 -6.43 -6.72 -1.97
CA VAL A 132 -6.15 -6.26 -0.62
C VAL A 132 -5.91 -7.44 0.31
N THR A 133 -6.73 -8.49 0.20
CA THR A 133 -6.56 -9.73 0.98
C THR A 133 -5.25 -10.43 0.63
N ALA A 134 -4.92 -10.55 -0.65
CA ALA A 134 -3.69 -11.14 -1.12
C ALA A 134 -2.45 -10.38 -0.62
N MET A 135 -2.48 -9.05 -0.69
CA MET A 135 -1.47 -8.16 -0.12
C MET A 135 -1.31 -8.38 1.39
N ALA A 136 -2.41 -8.44 2.14
CA ALA A 136 -2.39 -8.66 3.59
C ALA A 136 -1.72 -10.00 3.95
N LEU A 137 -2.05 -11.07 3.23
CA LEU A 137 -1.42 -12.38 3.41
C LEU A 137 0.09 -12.34 3.15
N MET A 138 0.51 -11.65 2.08
CA MET A 138 1.93 -11.46 1.76
C MET A 138 2.64 -10.60 2.81
N LEU A 139 2.04 -9.52 3.29
CA LEU A 139 2.57 -8.65 4.35
C LEU A 139 2.79 -9.41 5.66
N ILE A 140 1.74 -10.10 6.14
CA ILE A 140 1.81 -10.92 7.36
C ILE A 140 2.92 -11.95 7.19
N SER A 141 2.95 -12.62 6.05
CA SER A 141 3.95 -13.65 5.81
C SER A 141 5.37 -13.07 5.75
N ALA A 142 5.56 -11.92 5.11
CA ALA A 142 6.88 -11.31 4.92
C ALA A 142 7.49 -10.77 6.22
N LEU A 143 6.67 -10.30 7.16
CA LEU A 143 7.13 -9.53 8.33
C LEU A 143 6.81 -10.16 9.69
N SER A 144 5.92 -11.15 9.76
CA SER A 144 5.70 -11.91 11.00
C SER A 144 6.84 -12.92 11.17
N GLU A 145 7.62 -12.75 12.23
CA GLU A 145 8.46 -13.84 12.72
C GLU A 145 7.53 -14.92 13.28
N GLY A 146 7.88 -16.21 13.14
CA GLY A 146 6.99 -17.35 13.41
C GLY A 146 6.53 -17.52 14.87
N SER A 147 6.67 -16.49 15.72
CA SER A 147 6.14 -16.47 17.08
C SER A 147 4.62 -16.26 17.02
N THR A 148 3.87 -17.19 17.63
CA THR A 148 2.41 -17.15 17.72
C THR A 148 1.89 -16.12 18.73
N THR A 149 2.79 -15.42 19.42
CA THR A 149 2.47 -14.53 20.56
C THR A 149 2.43 -13.05 20.19
N ALA A 150 2.99 -12.65 19.03
CA ALA A 150 2.99 -11.25 18.63
C ALA A 150 1.70 -10.88 17.86
N SER A 151 1.03 -9.81 18.33
CA SER A 151 -0.18 -9.28 17.68
C SER A 151 0.12 -8.75 16.29
N ARG A 152 -0.60 -9.27 15.28
CA ARG A 152 -0.52 -8.86 13.87
C ARG A 152 -1.37 -7.63 13.54
N GLY A 153 -1.86 -6.91 14.55
CA GLY A 153 -2.75 -5.75 14.39
C GLY A 153 -2.14 -4.61 13.54
N TRP A 154 -0.82 -4.55 13.43
CA TRP A 154 -0.10 -3.56 12.60
C TRP A 154 -0.46 -3.63 11.11
N VAL A 155 -1.00 -4.77 10.63
CA VAL A 155 -1.40 -4.91 9.22
C VAL A 155 -2.72 -4.18 8.93
N VAL A 156 -3.59 -4.02 9.94
CA VAL A 156 -4.95 -3.49 9.77
C VAL A 156 -4.94 -2.07 9.21
N PRO A 157 -4.13 -1.12 9.73
CA PRO A 157 -4.07 0.22 9.15
C PRO A 157 -3.64 0.25 7.69
N LEU A 158 -2.66 -0.57 7.32
CA LEU A 158 -2.16 -0.65 5.94
C LEU A 158 -3.24 -1.21 5.00
N VAL A 159 -3.96 -2.24 5.45
CA VAL A 159 -5.07 -2.85 4.71
C VAL A 159 -6.22 -1.86 4.51
N LEU A 160 -6.63 -1.15 5.56
CA LEU A 160 -7.68 -0.13 5.47
C LEU A 160 -7.28 1.03 4.57
N GLY A 161 -6.02 1.47 4.66
CA GLY A 161 -5.46 2.46 3.74
C GLY A 161 -5.57 2.03 2.29
N THR A 162 -5.02 0.86 1.95
CA THR A 162 -5.07 0.33 0.58
C THR A 162 -6.51 0.14 0.10
N LEU A 163 -7.42 -0.30 0.97
CA LEU A 163 -8.84 -0.37 0.63
C LEU A 163 -9.41 1.00 0.26
N ALA A 164 -9.12 2.04 1.03
CA ALA A 164 -9.58 3.39 0.74
C ALA A 164 -9.01 3.92 -0.60
N ALA A 165 -7.74 3.65 -0.89
CA ALA A 165 -7.11 4.01 -2.16
C ALA A 165 -7.83 3.36 -3.34
N GLN A 166 -8.07 2.06 -3.25
CA GLN A 166 -8.68 1.27 -4.31
C GLN A 166 -10.16 1.63 -4.51
N PHE A 167 -10.88 1.94 -3.44
CA PHE A 167 -12.25 2.47 -3.52
C PHE A 167 -12.27 3.86 -4.18
N ALA A 168 -11.35 4.75 -3.80
CA ALA A 168 -11.23 6.08 -4.40
C ALA A 168 -10.93 5.99 -5.90
N SER A 169 -9.99 5.12 -6.29
CA SER A 169 -9.67 4.83 -7.69
C SER A 169 -10.86 4.25 -8.46
N ALA A 170 -11.55 3.25 -7.91
CA ALA A 170 -12.72 2.64 -8.56
C ALA A 170 -13.90 3.61 -8.73
N LEU A 171 -14.00 4.62 -7.88
CA LEU A 171 -15.03 5.67 -7.95
C LEU A 171 -14.62 6.86 -8.80
N TRP A 172 -13.35 6.97 -9.20
CA TRP A 172 -12.83 8.14 -9.92
C TRP A 172 -13.63 8.46 -11.18
N TYR A 173 -13.57 7.59 -12.20
CA TYR A 173 -14.30 7.79 -13.45
C TYR A 173 -15.83 7.81 -13.32
N PRO A 174 -16.48 6.91 -12.53
CA PRO A 174 -17.95 6.89 -12.51
C PRO A 174 -18.60 7.95 -11.63
N ALA A 175 -17.87 8.58 -10.70
CA ALA A 175 -18.47 9.45 -9.69
C ALA A 175 -17.72 10.76 -9.42
N ILE A 176 -16.44 10.88 -9.80
CA ILE A 176 -15.60 12.04 -9.46
C ILE A 176 -15.24 12.84 -10.72
N ASP A 177 -14.67 12.19 -11.73
CA ASP A 177 -14.31 12.80 -13.03
C ASP A 177 -15.50 12.71 -13.98
N VAL A 178 -16.50 13.55 -13.75
CA VAL A 178 -17.76 13.58 -14.52
C VAL A 178 -17.67 14.56 -15.70
N GLU A 179 -16.87 15.62 -15.56
CA GLU A 179 -16.57 16.58 -16.63
C GLU A 179 -15.21 16.26 -17.26
N GLU A 180 -15.22 15.27 -18.18
CA GLU A 180 -14.03 14.72 -18.85
C GLU A 180 -12.95 15.78 -19.18
N GLY A 181 -11.80 15.68 -18.50
CA GLY A 181 -10.56 16.35 -18.91
C GLY A 181 -10.22 17.67 -18.20
N CYS A 182 -11.02 18.08 -17.21
CA CYS A 182 -10.69 19.18 -16.30
C CYS A 182 -10.85 18.74 -14.84
N SER A 183 -10.21 19.47 -13.92
CA SER A 183 -10.16 19.08 -12.52
C SER A 183 -11.49 19.19 -11.79
N ASP A 184 -11.98 18.08 -11.23
CA ASP A 184 -13.31 17.97 -10.61
C ASP A 184 -13.28 17.84 -9.08
N VAL A 185 -12.12 17.58 -8.47
CA VAL A 185 -12.02 17.49 -7.00
C VAL A 185 -12.01 18.89 -6.41
N ALA A 186 -12.93 19.12 -5.48
CA ALA A 186 -13.11 20.43 -4.90
C ALA A 186 -11.85 20.92 -4.14
N SER A 187 -11.41 22.14 -4.39
CA SER A 187 -10.18 22.72 -3.81
C SER A 187 -10.17 22.73 -2.27
N TRP A 188 -11.34 22.85 -1.64
CA TRP A 188 -11.48 22.79 -0.19
C TRP A 188 -11.11 21.42 0.39
N TYR A 189 -11.27 20.32 -0.35
CA TYR A 189 -10.81 19.00 0.09
C TYR A 189 -9.30 19.01 0.35
N PHE A 190 -8.51 19.51 -0.60
CA PHE A 190 -7.05 19.58 -0.44
C PHE A 190 -6.63 20.58 0.63
N SER A 191 -7.38 21.68 0.77
CA SER A 191 -7.17 22.63 1.87
C SER A 191 -7.38 21.96 3.24
N ASP A 192 -8.45 21.21 3.40
CA ASP A 192 -8.76 20.49 4.63
C ASP A 192 -7.70 19.41 4.90
N MET A 193 -7.30 18.64 3.88
CA MET A 193 -6.24 17.63 4.03
C MET A 193 -4.90 18.25 4.45
N ALA A 194 -4.52 19.40 3.90
CA ALA A 194 -3.31 20.13 4.29
C ALA A 194 -3.35 20.68 5.74
N HIS A 195 -4.53 20.75 6.35
CA HIS A 195 -4.68 21.18 7.75
C HIS A 195 -4.81 19.99 8.71
N ILE A 196 -5.45 18.90 8.29
CA ILE A 196 -5.67 17.71 9.13
C ILE A 196 -4.43 16.80 9.13
N THR A 197 -3.73 16.64 8.01
CA THR A 197 -2.57 15.76 7.88
C THR A 197 -1.45 16.10 8.89
N PRO A 198 -1.06 17.37 9.10
CA PRO A 198 -0.04 17.73 10.09
C PRO A 198 -0.48 17.41 11.53
N VAL A 199 -1.78 17.52 11.83
CA VAL A 199 -2.31 17.17 13.16
C VAL A 199 -2.14 15.67 13.41
N ILE A 200 -2.52 14.82 12.44
CA ILE A 200 -2.33 13.37 12.54
C ILE A 200 -0.85 13.01 12.66
N LEU A 201 0.03 13.65 11.87
CA LEU A 201 1.48 13.47 11.96
C LEU A 201 2.01 13.79 13.37
N LEU A 202 1.54 14.88 13.97
CA LEU A 202 1.96 15.28 15.31
C LEU A 202 1.46 14.30 16.37
N THR A 203 0.19 13.90 16.33
CA THR A 203 -0.37 12.89 17.24
C THR A 203 0.38 11.57 17.11
N LEU A 204 0.59 11.09 15.89
CA LEU A 204 1.31 9.84 15.64
C LEU A 204 2.77 9.94 16.09
N GLY A 205 3.41 11.11 15.92
CA GLY A 205 4.77 11.36 16.40
C GLY A 205 4.89 11.27 17.93
N LEU A 206 3.87 11.73 18.68
CA LEU A 206 3.83 11.58 20.13
C LEU A 206 3.69 10.12 20.55
N GLU A 207 2.76 9.38 19.95
CA GLU A 207 2.53 7.96 20.24
C GLU A 207 3.73 7.08 19.84
N LEU A 208 4.38 7.38 18.72
CA LEU A 208 5.55 6.64 18.28
C LEU A 208 6.78 6.90 19.17
N ASN A 209 6.90 8.10 19.73
CA ASN A 209 7.95 8.38 20.70
C ASN A 209 7.73 7.60 22.01
N TYR A 210 6.47 7.38 22.40
CA TYR A 210 6.10 6.50 23.51
C TYR A 210 6.47 5.04 23.20
N LEU A 211 6.03 4.49 22.05
CA LEU A 211 6.35 3.12 21.63
C LEU A 211 7.86 2.87 21.49
N ARG A 212 8.59 3.87 20.97
CA ARG A 212 10.05 3.78 20.79
C ARG A 212 10.78 3.57 22.12
N ARG A 213 10.25 4.04 23.25
CA ARG A 213 10.84 3.84 24.57
C ARG A 213 10.63 2.43 25.12
N ASN A 214 9.63 1.69 24.62
CA ASN A 214 9.29 0.32 25.02
C ASN A 214 9.69 -0.74 23.96
N THR A 215 10.75 -0.50 23.18
CA THR A 215 11.08 -1.19 21.92
C THR A 215 11.66 -2.60 22.01
N ALA A 216 11.94 -3.13 23.19
CA ALA A 216 12.81 -4.31 23.33
C ALA A 216 12.24 -5.65 22.80
N ALA A 217 10.94 -5.74 22.44
CA ALA A 217 10.29 -7.01 22.07
C ALA A 217 9.26 -6.91 20.92
N GLN A 218 9.49 -6.07 19.91
CA GLN A 218 8.53 -5.89 18.80
C GLN A 218 8.94 -6.57 17.49
N ASP A 219 8.04 -7.32 16.86
CA ASP A 219 8.16 -7.83 15.47
C ASP A 219 8.56 -6.75 14.46
N ALA A 220 9.19 -7.15 13.34
CA ALA A 220 9.59 -6.23 12.27
C ALA A 220 8.42 -5.38 11.76
N GLY A 221 7.24 -5.97 11.57
CA GLY A 221 6.02 -5.29 11.13
C GLY A 221 5.60 -4.13 12.05
N MET A 222 5.66 -4.33 13.37
CA MET A 222 5.34 -3.29 14.35
C MET A 222 6.33 -2.11 14.32
N ARG A 223 7.56 -2.33 13.88
CA ARG A 223 8.58 -1.28 13.75
C ARG A 223 8.44 -0.49 12.45
N VAL A 224 8.14 -1.17 11.35
CA VAL A 224 8.18 -0.54 10.00
C VAL A 224 6.84 0.07 9.58
N ALA A 225 5.70 -0.50 9.98
CA ALA A 225 4.39 -0.02 9.53
C ALA A 225 4.11 1.44 9.96
N PRO A 226 4.40 1.86 11.20
CA PRO A 226 4.18 3.26 11.57
C PRO A 226 5.16 4.23 10.90
N VAL A 227 6.40 3.80 10.66
CA VAL A 227 7.39 4.61 9.93
C VAL A 227 6.90 4.86 8.50
N LEU A 228 6.40 3.83 7.82
CA LEU A 228 5.78 3.98 6.51
C LEU A 228 4.58 4.93 6.56
N THR A 229 3.73 4.81 7.58
CA THR A 229 2.56 5.68 7.74
C THR A 229 2.96 7.15 7.86
N VAL A 230 4.00 7.47 8.65
CA VAL A 230 4.55 8.84 8.75
C VAL A 230 5.09 9.32 7.40
N MET A 231 5.81 8.46 6.66
CA MET A 231 6.30 8.81 5.32
C MET A 231 5.16 9.09 4.34
N MET A 232 4.11 8.25 4.35
CA MET A 232 2.92 8.43 3.53
C MET A 232 2.19 9.73 3.85
N LEU A 233 1.93 10.01 5.13
CA LEU A 233 1.33 11.28 5.55
C LEU A 233 2.19 12.49 5.15
N GLY A 234 3.52 12.40 5.26
CA GLY A 234 4.43 13.46 4.80
C GLY A 234 4.37 13.71 3.29
N VAL A 235 4.29 12.66 2.47
CA VAL A 235 4.12 12.79 1.01
C VAL A 235 2.72 13.28 0.65
N SER A 236 1.70 12.81 1.36
CA SER A 236 0.30 13.27 1.24
C SER A 236 0.17 14.77 1.47
N GLU A 237 0.87 15.31 2.47
CA GLU A 237 0.91 16.75 2.72
C GLU A 237 1.48 17.52 1.52
N VAL A 238 2.56 17.02 0.93
CA VAL A 238 3.16 17.64 -0.28
C VAL A 238 2.16 17.64 -1.45
N PHE A 239 1.41 16.55 -1.64
CA PHE A 239 0.36 16.47 -2.67
C PHE A 239 -0.82 17.41 -2.39
N ALA A 240 -1.28 17.49 -1.14
CA ALA A 240 -2.35 18.41 -0.76
C ALA A 240 -1.94 19.87 -1.03
N LEU A 241 -0.72 20.25 -0.60
CA LEU A 241 -0.18 21.59 -0.82
C LEU A 241 0.05 21.89 -2.32
N SER A 242 0.49 20.93 -3.12
CA SER A 242 0.69 21.15 -4.56
C SER A 242 -0.62 21.42 -5.29
N MET A 243 -1.73 20.84 -4.84
CA MET A 243 -3.06 21.11 -5.38
C MET A 243 -3.57 22.51 -5.05
N MET A 244 -3.13 23.11 -3.93
CA MET A 244 -3.47 24.48 -3.54
C MET A 244 -2.77 25.56 -4.38
N VAL A 245 -1.69 25.21 -5.07
CA VAL A 245 -1.02 26.15 -5.98
C VAL A 245 -1.93 26.46 -7.16
N LYS A 246 -2.27 27.74 -7.33
CA LYS A 246 -3.16 28.24 -8.40
C LYS A 246 -4.52 27.53 -8.41
N ALA A 247 -5.13 27.35 -7.23
CA ALA A 247 -6.44 26.69 -7.08
C ALA A 247 -7.57 27.39 -7.85
N ASP A 248 -7.44 28.69 -8.14
CA ASP A 248 -8.49 29.49 -8.81
C ASP A 248 -8.48 29.39 -10.35
N MET A 249 -7.63 28.53 -10.94
CA MET A 249 -7.56 28.36 -12.39
C MET A 249 -8.02 26.96 -12.80
N PRO A 250 -8.78 26.82 -13.90
CA PRO A 250 -9.14 25.51 -14.43
C PRO A 250 -7.86 24.76 -14.82
N LYS A 251 -7.66 23.58 -14.21
CA LYS A 251 -6.52 22.71 -14.48
C LYS A 251 -6.98 21.63 -15.45
N CYS A 252 -6.80 21.88 -16.74
CA CYS A 252 -7.18 20.94 -17.78
C CYS A 252 -5.95 20.30 -18.44
N GLY A 253 -6.15 19.10 -18.98
CA GLY A 253 -5.12 18.32 -19.67
C GLY A 253 -4.50 17.21 -18.82
N MET A 254 -3.89 16.24 -19.51
CA MET A 254 -3.43 14.97 -18.94
C MET A 254 -2.58 15.13 -17.67
N ALA A 255 -1.60 16.02 -17.64
CA ALA A 255 -0.74 16.20 -16.48
C ALA A 255 -1.49 16.77 -15.26
N ALA A 256 -2.50 17.61 -15.48
CA ALA A 256 -3.32 18.17 -14.41
C ALA A 256 -4.25 17.10 -13.82
N VAL A 257 -4.95 16.36 -14.68
CA VAL A 257 -5.87 15.28 -14.29
C VAL A 257 -5.11 14.18 -13.53
N TRP A 258 -3.97 13.73 -14.05
CA TRP A 258 -3.14 12.73 -13.37
C TRP A 258 -2.62 13.22 -12.02
N HIS A 259 -2.20 14.49 -11.93
CA HIS A 259 -1.73 15.03 -10.67
C HIS A 259 -2.84 15.08 -9.62
N GLU A 260 -4.04 15.51 -10.01
CA GLU A 260 -5.20 15.56 -9.13
C GLU A 260 -5.65 14.16 -8.69
N TYR A 261 -5.75 13.22 -9.64
CA TYR A 261 -6.07 11.83 -9.37
C TYR A 261 -5.10 11.23 -8.32
N ILE A 262 -3.80 11.32 -8.57
CA ILE A 262 -2.78 10.78 -7.67
C ILE A 262 -2.83 11.49 -6.32
N ALA A 263 -2.96 12.82 -6.31
CA ALA A 263 -3.06 13.58 -5.06
C ALA A 263 -4.28 13.14 -4.24
N PHE A 264 -5.45 13.00 -4.88
CA PHE A 264 -6.68 12.57 -4.22
C PHE A 264 -6.60 11.14 -3.68
N VAL A 265 -6.22 10.16 -4.52
CA VAL A 265 -6.15 8.75 -4.10
C VAL A 265 -5.09 8.55 -3.02
N PHE A 266 -3.92 9.17 -3.18
CA PHE A 266 -2.82 9.04 -2.21
C PHE A 266 -3.10 9.73 -0.88
N THR A 267 -3.76 10.89 -0.89
CA THR A 267 -4.19 11.55 0.35
C THR A 267 -5.26 10.72 1.07
N ALA A 268 -6.26 10.21 0.35
CA ALA A 268 -7.28 9.31 0.92
C ALA A 268 -6.66 8.04 1.55
N GLN A 269 -5.69 7.41 0.87
CA GLN A 269 -4.96 6.26 1.40
C GLN A 269 -4.21 6.61 2.68
N SER A 270 -3.42 7.69 2.63
CA SER A 270 -2.51 8.09 3.70
C SER A 270 -3.28 8.48 4.96
N MET A 271 -4.36 9.25 4.80
CA MET A 271 -5.23 9.67 5.88
C MET A 271 -5.93 8.49 6.55
N THR A 272 -6.50 7.58 5.75
CA THR A 272 -7.13 6.35 6.28
C THR A 272 -6.11 5.50 7.04
N THR A 273 -4.90 5.33 6.47
CA THR A 273 -3.80 4.61 7.13
C THR A 273 -3.39 5.27 8.44
N GLY A 274 -3.26 6.61 8.45
CA GLY A 274 -2.89 7.40 9.62
C GLY A 274 -3.89 7.28 10.76
N LEU A 275 -5.18 7.50 10.48
CA LEU A 275 -6.25 7.36 11.45
C LEU A 275 -6.36 5.94 11.99
N ALA A 276 -6.34 4.94 11.12
CA ALA A 276 -6.39 3.55 11.54
C ALA A 276 -5.17 3.16 12.38
N THR A 277 -3.99 3.73 12.09
CA THR A 277 -2.77 3.51 12.89
C THR A 277 -2.95 4.10 14.28
N LEU A 278 -3.46 5.33 14.41
CA LEU A 278 -3.75 5.94 15.71
C LEU A 278 -4.76 5.09 16.50
N MET A 279 -5.87 4.67 15.89
CA MET A 279 -6.85 3.80 16.55
C MET A 279 -6.23 2.48 17.00
N TRP A 280 -5.40 1.86 16.15
CA TRP A 280 -4.71 0.63 16.49
C TRP A 280 -3.77 0.80 17.68
N LEU A 281 -3.01 1.90 17.74
CA LEU A 281 -2.12 2.20 18.87
C LEU A 281 -2.91 2.44 20.16
N LEU A 282 -3.97 3.26 20.12
CA LEU A 282 -4.82 3.53 21.29
C LEU A 282 -5.47 2.26 21.86
N VAL A 283 -6.00 1.39 20.99
CA VAL A 283 -6.60 0.12 21.42
C VAL A 283 -5.54 -0.80 22.01
N LYS A 284 -4.35 -0.88 21.38
CA LYS A 284 -3.27 -1.73 21.87
C LYS A 284 -2.81 -1.31 23.26
N ASP A 285 -2.70 -0.01 23.52
CA ASP A 285 -2.26 0.51 24.81
C ASP A 285 -3.31 0.25 25.90
N SER A 286 -4.61 0.36 25.58
CA SER A 286 -5.70 0.07 26.53
C SER A 286 -5.78 -1.38 27.03
N VAL A 287 -5.17 -2.32 26.32
CA VAL A 287 -5.15 -3.76 26.68
C VAL A 287 -3.92 -4.13 27.52
N GLN A 288 -2.94 -3.22 27.65
CA GLN A 288 -1.71 -3.44 28.40
C GLN A 288 -1.72 -2.83 29.81
N GLU A 289 -2.76 -2.07 30.17
CA GLU A 289 -3.06 -1.63 31.56
C GLU A 289 -3.86 -2.69 32.34
#